data_AF-A0A951U424-F1
#
_entry.id   AF-A0A951U424-F1
#
_cell.length_a   1.000
_cell.length_b   1.000
_cell.length_c   1.000
_cell.angle_alpha   90.00
_cell.angle_beta   90.00
_cell.angle_gamma   90.00
#
_symmetry.space_group_name_H-M   'P 1'
#
loop_
_entity.id
_entity.type
_entity.pdbx_description
1 polymer ?
#
loop_
_entity_poly.entity_id
_entity_poly.type
_entity_poly.pdbx_seq_one_letter_code
_entity_poly.pdbx_strand_id
1 'polypeptide(L)'
;MDLIDQIKAIAQQILKLKDQVLTEEATKNAFVMPFIQALGYNVFNPMEVCPEFSADVPGVKGEKVDYAILVDSNPIILFECKQCNEGLTNPKHSSQLHRYFHVTEAKFSILTNGILYRFYTDIEKPNVMDEKPFYEFNMLSFDDSAINELKRFSKTGFNCNELGDIARNLLYTREIKRIMSEQLTNPSPDFVKLFASQVYTGRLSSAVVDKFTEITKQSLNEFINDRIADRLKKASVEPVAMPEPKPPDGVEPTIDDTVITTAEELEGFYIVKSILRGTVEINRVQHRDTKTYFGVNLDGRVTKTICRLWLNSSQKYIGTFDEEGKELKQPISGLDDIYSYAEALKSRAANLSGDAR
;
A
#
# COMPACT_ATOMS: atom_id res chain seq x y z
N MET A 1 7.86 16.13 17.57
CA MET A 1 7.65 15.65 16.19
C MET A 1 6.69 14.47 16.29
N ASP A 2 5.63 14.41 15.49
CA ASP A 2 4.67 13.30 15.55
C ASP A 2 5.35 11.98 15.15
N LEU A 3 4.91 10.85 15.70
CA LEU A 3 5.49 9.53 15.42
C LEU A 3 5.49 9.24 13.92
N ILE A 4 4.42 9.65 13.22
CA ILE A 4 4.28 9.46 11.77
C ILE A 4 5.44 10.10 11.01
N ASP A 5 5.81 11.33 11.35
CA ASP A 5 6.89 12.06 10.69
C ASP A 5 8.25 11.42 10.98
N GLN A 6 8.45 10.95 12.22
CA GLN A 6 9.70 10.28 12.61
C GLN A 6 9.88 8.95 11.87
N ILE A 7 8.83 8.13 11.80
CA ILE A 7 8.86 6.86 11.06
C ILE A 7 9.08 7.09 9.56
N LYS A 8 8.44 8.11 8.97
CA LYS A 8 8.67 8.51 7.56
C LYS A 8 10.12 8.94 7.33
N ALA A 9 10.72 9.69 8.24
CA ALA A 9 12.12 10.10 8.15
C ALA A 9 13.08 8.89 8.22
N ILE A 10 12.85 7.95 9.14
CA ILE A 10 13.65 6.73 9.26
C ILE A 10 13.50 5.87 8.00
N ALA A 11 12.29 5.73 7.46
CA ALA A 11 12.06 5.01 6.20
C ALA A 11 12.87 5.59 5.03
N GLN A 12 12.91 6.92 4.90
CA GLN A 12 13.74 7.59 3.89
C GLN A 12 15.23 7.35 4.11
N GLN A 13 15.69 7.31 5.36
CA GLN A 13 17.08 7.00 5.69
C GLN A 13 17.44 5.55 5.33
N ILE A 14 16.57 4.60 5.64
CA ILE A 14 16.72 3.19 5.26
C ILE A 14 16.90 3.07 3.75
N LEU A 15 16.04 3.71 2.95
CA LEU A 15 16.13 3.67 1.49
C LEU A 15 17.49 4.15 0.95
N LYS A 16 18.10 5.13 1.61
CA LYS A 16 19.40 5.69 1.20
C LYS A 16 20.59 4.83 1.63
N LEU A 17 20.50 4.15 2.77
CA LEU A 17 21.65 3.53 3.43
C LEU A 17 21.64 2.00 3.41
N LYS A 18 20.50 1.34 3.14
CA LYS A 18 20.37 -0.13 3.25
C LYS A 18 21.45 -0.91 2.50
N ASP A 19 21.90 -0.42 1.34
CA ASP A 19 22.90 -1.10 0.53
C ASP A 19 24.34 -0.92 1.07
N GLN A 20 24.55 0.02 2.01
CA GLN A 20 25.82 0.29 2.69
C GLN A 20 25.86 -0.27 4.12
N VAL A 21 24.71 -0.61 4.70
CA VAL A 21 24.59 -1.21 6.03
C VAL A 21 24.81 -2.72 5.91
N LEU A 22 26.06 -3.15 6.10
CA LEU A 22 26.48 -4.54 5.81
C LEU A 22 26.65 -5.43 7.06
N THR A 23 26.43 -4.90 8.27
CA THR A 23 26.58 -5.67 9.50
C THR A 23 25.35 -5.54 10.39
N GLU A 24 25.19 -6.51 11.29
CA GLU A 24 24.13 -6.46 12.31
C GLU A 24 24.28 -5.23 13.21
N GLU A 25 25.50 -4.93 13.68
CA GLU A 25 25.78 -3.73 14.48
C GLU A 25 25.48 -2.42 13.74
N ALA A 26 25.78 -2.35 12.44
CA ALA A 26 25.41 -1.19 11.64
C ALA A 26 23.87 -1.09 11.50
N THR A 27 23.17 -2.22 11.39
CA THR A 27 21.69 -2.26 11.32
C THR A 27 21.07 -1.77 12.62
N LYS A 28 21.58 -2.26 13.75
CA LYS A 28 21.18 -1.85 15.09
C LYS A 28 21.29 -0.33 15.28
N ASN A 29 22.46 0.24 14.97
CA ASN A 29 22.71 1.66 15.14
C ASN A 29 21.97 2.55 14.12
N ALA A 30 21.97 2.17 12.84
CA ALA A 30 21.45 3.03 11.78
C ALA A 30 19.92 2.98 11.65
N PHE A 31 19.29 1.85 11.98
CA PHE A 31 17.86 1.62 11.72
C PHE A 31 17.05 1.28 12.98
N VAL A 32 17.54 0.40 13.85
CA VAL A 32 16.76 -0.07 15.02
C VAL A 32 16.75 0.95 16.15
N MET A 33 17.90 1.54 16.53
CA MET A 33 17.96 2.56 17.58
C MET A 33 17.08 3.78 17.26
N PRO A 34 17.11 4.37 16.03
CA PRO A 34 16.19 5.44 15.67
C PRO A 34 14.72 5.04 15.80
N PHE A 35 14.38 3.80 15.48
CA PHE A 35 13.02 3.29 15.63
C PHE A 35 12.60 3.20 17.10
N ILE A 36 13.44 2.64 17.98
CA ILE A 36 13.19 2.60 19.43
C ILE A 36 13.04 4.02 19.99
N GLN A 37 13.89 4.95 19.55
CA GLN A 37 13.80 6.36 19.92
C GLN A 37 12.48 6.98 19.44
N ALA A 38 12.03 6.66 18.23
CA ALA A 38 10.77 7.16 17.68
C ALA A 38 9.55 6.70 18.48
N LEU A 39 9.59 5.48 19.02
CA LEU A 39 8.59 4.98 19.98
C LEU A 39 8.60 5.74 21.32
N GLY A 40 9.53 6.67 21.53
CA GLY A 40 9.59 7.54 22.70
C GLY A 40 10.44 6.99 23.84
N TYR A 41 11.16 5.88 23.63
CA TYR A 41 12.08 5.32 24.62
C TYR A 41 13.45 5.98 24.51
N ASN A 42 14.07 6.28 25.65
CA ASN A 42 15.36 6.94 25.67
C ASN A 42 16.51 5.95 25.44
N VAL A 43 16.99 5.85 24.19
CA VAL A 43 18.13 5.01 23.80
C VAL A 43 19.46 5.38 24.45
N PHE A 44 19.58 6.58 25.03
CA PHE A 44 20.77 7.01 25.77
C PHE A 44 20.69 6.72 27.27
N ASN A 45 19.56 6.20 27.75
CA ASN A 45 19.39 5.78 29.13
C ASN A 45 19.44 4.25 29.22
N PRO A 46 20.56 3.64 29.68
CA PRO A 46 20.70 2.19 29.76
C PRO A 46 19.75 1.54 30.78
N MET A 47 19.14 2.32 31.68
CA MET A 47 18.11 1.86 32.60
C MET A 47 16.71 1.82 31.98
N GLU A 48 16.56 2.32 30.75
CA GLU A 48 15.31 2.31 29.98
C GLU A 48 15.45 1.50 28.70
N VAL A 49 16.54 1.68 27.95
CA VAL A 49 16.88 0.83 26.81
C VAL A 49 18.23 0.18 27.10
N CYS A 50 18.18 -1.04 27.62
CA CYS A 50 19.35 -1.79 28.05
C CYS A 50 19.90 -2.61 26.87
N PRO A 51 21.09 -2.29 26.32
CA PRO A 51 21.72 -3.13 25.33
C PRO A 51 22.29 -4.41 25.95
N GLU A 52 22.42 -5.48 25.18
CA GLU A 52 23.10 -6.71 25.60
C GLU A 52 22.52 -7.28 26.92
N PHE A 53 21.20 -7.22 27.05
CA PHE A 53 20.48 -7.59 28.28
C PHE A 53 20.58 -9.10 28.52
N SER A 54 21.05 -9.49 29.70
CA SER A 54 21.24 -10.89 30.05
C SER A 54 19.91 -11.62 30.20
N ALA A 55 19.74 -12.71 29.43
CA ALA A 55 18.60 -13.60 29.47
C ALA A 55 19.10 -15.05 29.69
N ASP A 56 19.86 -15.24 30.76
CA ASP A 56 20.50 -16.52 31.06
C ASP A 56 19.46 -17.59 31.38
N VAL A 57 19.50 -18.69 30.62
CA VAL A 57 18.66 -19.88 30.83
C VAL A 57 19.38 -20.80 31.83
N PRO A 58 18.66 -21.53 32.71
CA PRO A 58 19.29 -22.55 33.54
C PRO A 58 20.14 -23.54 32.72
N GLY A 59 21.46 -23.50 32.91
CA GLY A 59 22.42 -24.36 32.21
C GLY A 59 23.12 -23.74 30.99
N VAL A 60 22.70 -22.57 30.51
CA VAL A 60 23.36 -21.82 29.42
C VAL A 60 23.69 -20.41 29.94
N LYS A 61 24.98 -20.14 30.15
CA LYS A 61 25.46 -18.82 30.61
C LYS A 61 25.91 -17.96 29.43
N GLY A 62 25.62 -16.67 29.50
CA GLY A 62 26.05 -15.67 28.53
C GLY A 62 25.06 -15.45 27.39
N GLU A 63 23.80 -15.90 27.52
CA GLU A 63 22.77 -15.55 26.55
C GLU A 63 22.31 -14.11 26.77
N LYS A 64 22.31 -13.33 25.70
CA LYS A 64 21.96 -11.91 25.73
C LYS A 64 21.09 -11.57 24.55
N VAL A 65 20.12 -10.70 24.80
CA VAL A 65 19.30 -10.09 23.76
C VAL A 65 19.82 -8.69 23.44
N ASP A 66 19.69 -8.27 22.18
CA ASP A 66 20.35 -7.04 21.70
C ASP A 66 19.88 -5.80 22.43
N TYR A 67 18.56 -5.63 22.60
CA TYR A 67 18.00 -4.58 23.44
C TYR A 67 16.84 -5.09 24.28
N ALA A 68 16.75 -4.61 25.51
CA ALA A 68 15.57 -4.73 26.35
C ALA A 68 15.07 -3.33 26.73
N ILE A 69 13.78 -3.09 26.51
CA ILE A 69 13.10 -1.92 27.06
C ILE A 69 12.67 -2.26 28.48
N LEU A 70 13.09 -1.43 29.43
CA LEU A 70 12.85 -1.61 30.86
C LEU A 70 11.83 -0.58 31.38
N VAL A 71 10.89 -1.05 32.20
CA VAL A 71 10.02 -0.20 33.02
C VAL A 71 10.16 -0.68 34.46
N ASP A 72 10.50 0.24 35.37
CA ASP A 72 10.79 -0.07 36.77
C ASP A 72 11.84 -1.20 36.92
N SER A 73 12.87 -1.16 36.07
CA SER A 73 13.94 -2.17 35.95
C SER A 73 13.52 -3.57 35.47
N ASN A 74 12.24 -3.78 35.14
CA ASN A 74 11.76 -5.03 34.57
C ASN A 74 11.70 -4.95 33.04
N PRO A 75 12.20 -5.97 32.31
CA PRO A 75 12.10 -5.99 30.86
C PRO A 75 10.63 -6.15 30.43
N ILE A 76 10.16 -5.25 29.58
CA ILE A 76 8.80 -5.29 29.02
C ILE A 76 8.77 -5.66 27.54
N ILE A 77 9.81 -5.29 26.78
CA ILE A 77 9.94 -5.56 25.35
C ILE A 77 11.37 -5.97 25.07
N LEU A 78 11.57 -7.11 24.41
CA LEU A 78 12.87 -7.56 23.93
C LEU A 78 13.01 -7.31 22.43
N PHE A 79 14.19 -6.92 21.97
CA PHE A 79 14.54 -6.78 20.56
C PHE A 79 15.69 -7.71 20.21
N GLU A 80 15.43 -8.63 19.29
CA GLU A 80 16.45 -9.42 18.62
C GLU A 80 16.62 -8.86 17.20
N CYS A 81 17.84 -8.43 16.90
CA CYS A 81 18.18 -7.77 15.65
C CYS A 81 18.93 -8.73 14.72
N LYS A 82 18.79 -8.50 13.42
CA LYS A 82 19.52 -9.17 12.35
C LYS A 82 20.05 -8.13 11.37
N GLN A 83 20.98 -8.56 10.54
CA GLN A 83 21.50 -7.70 9.47
C GLN A 83 20.36 -7.32 8.50
N CYS A 84 20.34 -6.07 8.02
CA CYS A 84 19.24 -5.54 7.21
C CYS A 84 18.95 -6.30 5.91
N ASN A 85 19.95 -6.98 5.35
CA ASN A 85 19.82 -7.78 4.12
C ASN A 85 19.46 -9.25 4.41
N GLU A 86 19.33 -9.62 5.68
CA GLU A 86 18.95 -10.97 6.10
C GLU A 86 17.42 -11.08 6.26
N GLY A 87 16.86 -12.18 5.77
CA GLY A 87 15.45 -12.52 5.98
C GLY A 87 15.18 -13.03 7.40
N LEU A 88 14.02 -12.68 7.96
CA LEU A 88 13.63 -13.05 9.32
C LEU A 88 12.94 -14.43 9.44
N THR A 89 12.95 -15.23 8.37
CA THR A 89 12.24 -16.53 8.32
C THR A 89 13.06 -17.71 8.83
N ASN A 90 14.35 -17.51 9.13
CA ASN A 90 15.20 -18.57 9.67
C ASN A 90 14.70 -19.01 11.05
N PRO A 91 14.31 -20.28 11.24
CA PRO A 91 13.76 -20.77 12.51
C PRO A 91 14.70 -20.59 13.70
N LYS A 92 16.03 -20.53 13.47
CA LYS A 92 17.02 -20.31 14.53
C LYS A 92 16.80 -18.98 15.26
N HIS A 93 16.40 -17.94 14.53
CA HIS A 93 16.16 -16.59 15.08
C HIS A 93 14.98 -16.62 16.05
N SER A 94 13.88 -17.25 15.65
CA SER A 94 12.71 -17.43 16.51
C SER A 94 13.02 -18.29 17.74
N SER A 95 13.85 -19.32 17.60
CA SER A 95 14.25 -20.19 18.72
C SER A 95 15.10 -19.47 19.77
N GLN A 96 15.95 -18.52 19.37
CA GLN A 96 16.71 -17.68 20.32
C GLN A 96 15.75 -16.77 21.10
N LEU A 97 14.92 -16.02 20.36
CA LEU A 97 13.98 -15.08 20.94
C LEU A 97 12.95 -15.76 21.86
N HIS A 98 12.52 -16.99 21.52
CA HIS A 98 11.65 -17.81 22.37
C HIS A 98 12.30 -18.12 23.73
N ARG A 99 13.60 -18.45 23.75
CA ARG A 99 14.31 -18.71 25.01
C ARG A 99 14.35 -17.47 25.89
N TYR A 100 14.68 -16.32 25.31
CA TYR A 100 14.77 -15.05 26.04
C TYR A 100 13.40 -14.64 26.60
N PHE A 101 12.34 -14.80 25.81
CA PHE A 101 10.99 -14.51 26.27
C PHE A 101 10.62 -15.39 27.48
N HIS A 102 10.88 -16.69 27.42
CA HIS A 102 10.50 -17.63 28.49
C HIS A 102 11.19 -17.38 29.84
N VAL A 103 12.44 -16.87 29.82
CA VAL A 103 13.23 -16.65 31.05
C VAL A 103 13.18 -15.22 31.58
N THR A 104 12.41 -14.35 30.94
CA THR A 104 12.22 -12.95 31.35
C THR A 104 10.75 -12.66 31.65
N GLU A 105 10.47 -11.51 32.26
CA GLU A 105 9.09 -11.05 32.50
C GLU A 105 8.52 -10.24 31.32
N ALA A 106 9.22 -10.25 30.19
CA ALA A 106 8.87 -9.49 29.00
C ALA A 106 7.46 -9.84 28.51
N LYS A 107 6.73 -8.83 28.05
CA LYS A 107 5.40 -9.00 27.46
C LYS A 107 5.45 -9.13 25.95
N PHE A 108 6.51 -8.61 25.35
CA PHE A 108 6.76 -8.68 23.93
C PHE A 108 8.19 -9.04 23.60
N SER A 109 8.31 -9.69 22.46
CA SER A 109 9.57 -9.90 21.78
C SER A 109 9.43 -9.43 20.33
N ILE A 110 10.42 -8.71 19.84
CA ILE A 110 10.47 -8.17 18.49
C ILE A 110 11.68 -8.75 17.77
N LEU A 111 11.44 -9.45 16.68
CA LEU A 111 12.49 -9.87 15.75
C LEU A 111 12.53 -8.86 14.59
N THR A 112 13.69 -8.27 14.33
CA THR A 112 13.81 -7.23 13.30
C THR A 112 15.15 -7.25 12.56
N ASN A 113 15.12 -6.78 11.32
CA ASN A 113 16.32 -6.42 10.55
C ASN A 113 16.40 -4.90 10.27
N GLY A 114 15.70 -4.10 11.07
CA GLY A 114 15.57 -2.65 10.88
C GLY A 114 14.58 -2.22 9.79
N ILE A 115 14.21 -3.12 8.88
CA ILE A 115 13.23 -2.88 7.80
C ILE A 115 11.89 -3.52 8.16
N LEU A 116 11.90 -4.80 8.49
CA LEU A 116 10.73 -5.56 8.93
C LEU A 116 10.81 -5.77 10.44
N TYR A 117 9.70 -5.53 11.14
CA TYR A 117 9.56 -5.76 12.58
C TYR A 117 8.44 -6.77 12.80
N ARG A 118 8.75 -7.90 13.45
CA ARG A 118 7.79 -8.94 13.79
C ARG A 118 7.59 -8.98 15.29
N PHE A 119 6.35 -8.75 15.73
CA PHE A 119 5.99 -8.67 17.14
C PHE A 119 5.39 -9.99 17.60
N TYR A 120 5.92 -10.51 18.71
CA TYR A 120 5.52 -11.76 19.34
C TYR A 120 5.12 -11.52 20.79
N THR A 121 4.21 -12.35 21.28
CA THR A 121 3.74 -12.37 22.67
C THR A 121 3.30 -13.80 23.02
N ASP A 122 2.60 -14.00 24.13
CA ASP A 122 2.20 -15.28 24.69
C ASP A 122 0.67 -15.44 24.75
N ILE A 123 -0.01 -15.29 23.61
CA ILE A 123 -1.47 -15.38 23.54
C ILE A 123 -1.97 -16.78 23.90
N GLU A 124 -1.29 -17.82 23.40
CA GLU A 124 -1.76 -19.20 23.54
C GLU A 124 -1.50 -19.76 24.93
N LYS A 125 -0.30 -19.52 25.48
CA LYS A 125 0.14 -20.06 26.76
C LYS A 125 0.97 -19.01 27.51
N PRO A 126 0.61 -18.67 28.76
CA PRO A 126 1.37 -17.69 29.53
C PRO A 126 2.86 -18.03 29.60
N ASN A 127 3.70 -17.03 29.37
CA ASN A 127 5.15 -17.09 29.35
C ASN A 127 5.74 -18.11 28.34
N VAL A 128 5.01 -18.39 27.27
CA VAL A 128 5.48 -19.18 26.12
C VAL A 128 5.21 -18.37 24.87
N MET A 129 6.26 -17.96 24.17
CA MET A 129 6.14 -17.12 22.99
C MET A 129 5.44 -17.88 21.86
N ASP A 130 4.42 -17.27 21.26
CA ASP A 130 3.70 -17.85 20.13
C ASP A 130 4.63 -18.04 18.91
N GLU A 131 4.41 -19.10 18.12
CA GLU A 131 5.24 -19.39 16.95
C GLU A 131 5.11 -18.34 15.84
N LYS A 132 3.93 -17.71 15.74
CA LYS A 132 3.61 -16.72 14.72
C LYS A 132 3.58 -15.33 15.36
N PRO A 133 4.13 -14.30 14.68
CA PRO A 133 3.96 -12.94 15.16
C PRO A 133 2.47 -12.58 15.14
N PHE A 134 2.02 -11.72 16.02
CA PHE A 134 0.64 -11.20 16.00
C PHE A 134 0.54 -9.90 15.20
N TYR A 135 1.66 -9.21 14.99
CA TYR A 135 1.75 -7.98 14.22
C TYR A 135 3.08 -7.91 13.45
N GLU A 136 3.04 -7.38 12.22
CA GLU A 136 4.22 -7.12 11.41
C GLU A 136 4.18 -5.67 10.90
N PHE A 137 5.32 -4.97 10.97
CA PHE A 137 5.46 -3.60 10.49
C PHE A 137 6.65 -3.51 9.54
N ASN A 138 6.42 -3.03 8.31
CA ASN A 138 7.45 -2.86 7.30
C ASN A 138 7.73 -1.37 7.06
N MET A 139 8.93 -0.92 7.40
CA MET A 139 9.38 0.47 7.25
C MET A 139 9.36 0.98 5.81
N LEU A 140 9.33 0.10 4.81
CA LEU A 140 9.29 0.46 3.40
C LEU A 140 7.89 0.31 2.78
N SER A 141 6.93 -0.20 3.55
CA SER A 141 5.56 -0.43 3.09
C SER A 141 4.59 -0.36 4.27
N PHE A 142 4.09 0.84 4.56
CA PHE A 142 3.11 1.10 5.60
C PHE A 142 2.12 2.19 5.18
N ASP A 143 0.94 2.18 5.79
CA ASP A 143 -0.05 3.25 5.74
C ASP A 143 -0.23 3.89 7.12
N ASP A 144 -1.06 4.94 7.20
CA ASP A 144 -1.31 5.64 8.47
C ASP A 144 -1.99 4.72 9.51
N SER A 145 -2.76 3.71 9.07
CA SER A 145 -3.38 2.74 9.97
C SER A 145 -2.33 1.88 10.67
N ALA A 146 -1.31 1.43 9.94
CA ALA A 146 -0.22 0.67 10.51
C ALA A 146 0.52 1.49 11.59
N ILE A 147 0.76 2.78 11.35
CA ILE A 147 1.41 3.63 12.35
C ILE A 147 0.53 3.81 13.60
N ASN A 148 -0.79 3.90 13.43
CA ASN A 148 -1.71 3.98 14.57
C ASN A 148 -1.67 2.73 15.44
N GLU A 149 -1.51 1.53 14.85
CA GLU A 149 -1.29 0.33 15.66
C GLU A 149 0.11 0.30 16.29
N LEU A 150 1.11 0.80 15.58
CA LEU A 150 2.46 0.95 16.13
C LEU A 150 2.50 1.86 17.38
N LYS A 151 1.65 2.91 17.45
CA LYS A 151 1.56 3.80 18.61
C LYS A 151 1.27 3.06 19.92
N ARG A 152 0.61 1.88 19.88
CA ARG A 152 0.33 1.07 21.07
C ARG A 152 1.59 0.51 21.73
N PHE A 153 2.69 0.42 20.98
CA PHE A 153 4.00 -0.01 21.48
C PHE A 153 4.91 1.17 21.81
N SER A 154 4.42 2.40 21.69
CA SER A 154 5.16 3.60 22.13
C SER A 154 5.11 3.75 23.64
N LYS A 155 6.09 4.43 24.23
CA LYS A 155 6.16 4.70 25.67
C LYS A 155 4.86 5.26 26.26
N THR A 156 4.18 6.15 25.53
CA THR A 156 2.91 6.76 25.97
C THR A 156 1.69 5.88 25.72
N GLY A 157 1.76 4.96 24.75
CA GLY A 157 0.65 4.07 24.39
C GLY A 157 0.72 2.69 25.05
N PHE A 158 1.86 2.35 25.65
CA PHE A 158 2.09 1.04 26.23
C PHE A 158 1.26 0.83 27.50
N ASN A 159 0.37 -0.17 27.48
CA ASN A 159 -0.46 -0.56 28.62
C ASN A 159 -0.50 -2.08 28.79
N CYS A 160 0.31 -2.60 29.73
CA CYS A 160 0.47 -4.04 29.94
C CYS A 160 -0.84 -4.80 30.21
N ASN A 161 -1.87 -4.14 30.77
CA ASN A 161 -3.15 -4.77 31.09
C ASN A 161 -4.05 -4.99 29.87
N GLU A 162 -3.92 -4.18 28.82
CA GLU A 162 -4.74 -4.26 27.60
C GLU A 162 -4.03 -5.01 26.46
N LEU A 163 -2.73 -5.24 26.63
CA LEU A 163 -1.84 -5.68 25.58
C LEU A 163 -2.12 -7.11 25.08
N GLY A 164 -2.54 -8.01 25.96
CA GLY A 164 -2.97 -9.36 25.57
C GLY A 164 -4.21 -9.34 24.67
N ASP A 165 -5.20 -8.50 24.99
CA ASP A 165 -6.42 -8.37 24.18
C ASP A 165 -6.14 -7.68 22.85
N ILE A 166 -5.27 -6.66 22.85
CA ILE A 166 -4.80 -6.01 21.62
C ILE A 166 -4.11 -7.02 20.71
N ALA A 167 -3.20 -7.84 21.26
CA ALA A 167 -2.48 -8.83 20.48
C ALA A 167 -3.41 -9.89 19.87
N ARG A 168 -4.38 -10.40 20.65
CA ARG A 168 -5.44 -11.30 20.14
C ARG A 168 -6.25 -10.67 19.02
N ASN A 169 -6.70 -9.43 19.20
CA ASN A 169 -7.50 -8.72 18.20
C ASN A 169 -6.71 -8.48 16.91
N LEU A 170 -5.44 -8.10 17.00
CA LEU A 170 -4.56 -7.94 15.83
C LEU A 170 -4.32 -9.26 15.12
N LEU A 171 -4.06 -10.34 15.88
CA LEU A 171 -3.91 -11.69 15.33
C LEU A 171 -5.17 -12.14 14.57
N TYR A 172 -6.34 -12.05 15.21
CA TYR A 172 -7.61 -12.43 14.58
C TYR A 172 -7.94 -11.54 13.38
N THR A 173 -7.69 -10.23 13.48
CA THR A 173 -7.88 -9.31 12.35
C THR A 173 -7.00 -9.71 11.17
N ARG A 174 -5.74 -10.06 11.41
CA ARG A 174 -4.82 -10.52 10.37
C ARG A 174 -5.30 -11.82 9.74
N GLU A 175 -5.65 -12.83 10.54
CA GLU A 175 -6.11 -14.12 10.03
C GLU A 175 -7.43 -13.99 9.26
N ILE A 176 -8.36 -13.15 9.74
CA ILE A 176 -9.60 -12.85 9.02
C ILE A 176 -9.30 -12.15 7.69
N LYS A 177 -8.42 -11.14 7.66
CA LYS A 177 -8.00 -10.49 6.41
C LYS A 177 -7.35 -11.48 5.44
N ARG A 178 -6.51 -12.40 5.93
CA ARG A 178 -5.89 -13.46 5.12
C ARG A 178 -6.96 -14.36 4.50
N ILE A 179 -7.90 -14.85 5.32
CA ILE A 179 -9.01 -15.70 4.86
C ILE A 179 -9.88 -14.92 3.85
N MET A 180 -10.22 -13.66 4.11
CA MET A 180 -10.99 -12.83 3.18
C MET A 180 -10.28 -12.65 1.83
N SER A 181 -8.97 -12.41 1.84
CA SER A 181 -8.17 -12.29 0.62
C SER A 181 -8.13 -13.61 -0.17
N GLU A 182 -8.04 -14.74 0.54
CA GLU A 182 -8.11 -16.07 -0.06
C GLU A 182 -9.49 -16.32 -0.66
N GLN A 183 -10.57 -16.03 0.06
CA GLN A 183 -11.94 -16.17 -0.44
C GLN A 183 -12.24 -15.26 -1.63
N LEU A 184 -11.64 -14.07 -1.70
CA LEU A 184 -11.79 -13.16 -2.84
C LEU A 184 -11.18 -13.74 -4.13
N THR A 185 -10.01 -14.38 -4.00
CA THR A 185 -9.26 -14.90 -5.16
C THR A 185 -9.69 -16.31 -5.55
N ASN A 186 -9.97 -17.13 -4.53
CA ASN A 186 -10.32 -18.54 -4.62
C ASN A 186 -11.42 -18.87 -3.58
N PRO A 187 -12.69 -18.54 -3.87
CA PRO A 187 -13.82 -18.82 -2.99
C PRO A 187 -13.92 -20.31 -2.67
N SER A 188 -13.98 -20.65 -1.37
CA SER A 188 -14.21 -22.02 -0.92
C SER A 188 -15.67 -22.44 -1.12
N PRO A 189 -15.98 -23.74 -1.27
CA PRO A 189 -17.35 -24.21 -1.43
C PRO A 189 -18.30 -23.75 -0.32
N ASP A 190 -17.83 -23.67 0.92
CA ASP A 190 -18.68 -23.25 2.04
C ASP A 190 -18.97 -21.76 2.01
N PHE A 191 -18.01 -20.94 1.61
CA PHE A 191 -18.23 -19.51 1.38
C PHE A 191 -19.17 -19.26 0.19
N VAL A 192 -19.06 -20.06 -0.87
CA VAL A 192 -19.99 -19.99 -2.01
C VAL A 192 -21.41 -20.38 -1.60
N LYS A 193 -21.57 -21.45 -0.79
CA LYS A 193 -22.88 -21.86 -0.27
C LYS A 193 -23.53 -20.78 0.59
N LEU A 194 -22.75 -19.98 1.34
CA LEU A 194 -23.26 -18.86 2.13
C LEU A 194 -24.07 -17.89 1.26
N PHE A 195 -23.58 -17.53 0.07
CA PHE A 195 -24.31 -16.67 -0.87
C PHE A 195 -25.39 -17.45 -1.64
N ALA A 196 -25.03 -18.61 -2.19
CA ALA A 196 -25.91 -19.38 -3.04
C ALA A 196 -27.22 -19.77 -2.32
N SER A 197 -27.16 -20.15 -1.04
CA SER A 197 -28.35 -20.50 -0.25
C SER A 197 -29.34 -19.35 -0.05
N GLN A 198 -28.90 -18.09 -0.19
CA GLN A 198 -29.75 -16.92 -0.04
C GLN A 198 -30.44 -16.48 -1.34
N VAL A 199 -29.94 -16.95 -2.49
CA VAL A 199 -30.42 -16.51 -3.81
C VAL A 199 -30.93 -17.65 -4.69
N TYR A 200 -30.51 -18.90 -4.41
CA TYR A 200 -30.91 -20.08 -5.15
C TYR A 200 -31.82 -20.96 -4.29
N THR A 201 -33.05 -21.18 -4.77
CA THR A 201 -34.09 -21.94 -4.06
C THR A 201 -34.02 -23.45 -4.26
N GLY A 202 -33.18 -23.92 -5.19
CA GLY A 202 -32.99 -25.34 -5.47
C GLY A 202 -31.95 -26.01 -4.56
N ARG A 203 -31.79 -27.32 -4.72
CA ARG A 203 -30.75 -28.07 -3.98
C ARG A 203 -29.37 -27.65 -4.44
N LEU A 204 -28.48 -27.30 -3.50
CA LEU A 204 -27.07 -27.00 -3.77
C LEU A 204 -26.29 -28.29 -4.07
N SER A 205 -26.40 -28.80 -5.29
CA SER A 205 -25.55 -29.89 -5.80
C SER A 205 -24.14 -29.38 -6.11
N SER A 206 -23.18 -30.28 -6.32
CA SER A 206 -21.81 -29.91 -6.71
C SER A 206 -21.80 -29.02 -7.97
N ALA A 207 -22.52 -29.41 -9.02
CA ALA A 207 -22.60 -28.64 -10.26
C ALA A 207 -23.19 -27.23 -10.05
N VAL A 208 -24.14 -27.07 -9.12
CA VAL A 208 -24.68 -25.75 -8.77
C VAL A 208 -23.62 -24.95 -8.01
N VAL A 209 -22.95 -25.55 -7.02
CA VAL A 209 -21.87 -24.89 -6.28
C VAL A 209 -20.76 -24.45 -7.24
N ASP A 210 -20.32 -25.28 -8.18
CA ASP A 210 -19.28 -24.95 -9.15
C ASP A 210 -19.68 -23.74 -10.02
N LYS A 211 -20.92 -23.71 -10.49
CA LYS A 211 -21.46 -22.55 -11.22
C LYS A 211 -21.46 -21.29 -10.34
N PHE A 212 -21.89 -21.42 -9.09
CA PHE A 212 -21.91 -20.30 -8.15
C PHE A 212 -20.51 -19.87 -7.70
N THR A 213 -19.49 -20.72 -7.76
CA THR A 213 -18.10 -20.36 -7.48
C THR A 213 -17.62 -19.29 -8.46
N GLU A 214 -17.84 -19.51 -9.76
CA GLU A 214 -17.47 -18.54 -10.81
C GLU A 214 -18.25 -17.23 -10.66
N ILE A 215 -19.58 -17.31 -10.45
CA ILE A 215 -20.42 -16.13 -10.23
C ILE A 215 -19.98 -15.35 -8.99
N THR A 216 -19.69 -16.04 -7.89
CA THR A 216 -19.23 -15.42 -6.63
C THR A 216 -17.90 -14.70 -6.83
N LYS A 217 -16.95 -15.37 -7.49
CA LYS A 217 -15.63 -14.78 -7.78
C LYS A 217 -15.75 -13.53 -8.65
N GLN A 218 -16.54 -13.59 -9.72
CA GLN A 218 -16.76 -12.44 -10.60
C GLN A 218 -17.45 -11.29 -9.84
N SER A 219 -18.54 -11.59 -9.13
CA SER A 219 -19.31 -10.57 -8.40
C SER A 219 -18.50 -9.88 -7.31
N LEU A 220 -17.62 -10.60 -6.60
CA LEU A 220 -16.75 -10.01 -5.58
C LEU A 220 -15.71 -9.06 -6.18
N ASN A 221 -15.13 -9.42 -7.33
CA ASN A 221 -14.19 -8.54 -8.03
C ASN A 221 -14.87 -7.28 -8.56
N GLU A 222 -16.04 -7.43 -9.19
CA GLU A 222 -16.87 -6.31 -9.64
C GLU A 222 -17.23 -5.38 -8.47
N PHE A 223 -17.71 -5.94 -7.35
CA PHE A 223 -18.05 -5.15 -6.17
C PHE A 223 -16.86 -4.36 -5.61
N ILE A 224 -15.67 -4.95 -5.55
CA ILE A 224 -14.47 -4.23 -5.07
C ILE A 224 -14.10 -3.10 -6.03
N ASN A 225 -14.14 -3.35 -7.34
CA ASN A 225 -13.86 -2.34 -8.35
C ASN A 225 -14.84 -1.17 -8.25
N ASP A 226 -16.13 -1.45 -8.07
CA ASP A 226 -17.16 -0.43 -7.85
C ASP A 226 -16.89 0.40 -6.59
N ARG A 227 -16.50 -0.25 -5.48
CA ARG A 227 -16.15 0.45 -4.23
C ARG A 227 -14.91 1.33 -4.37
N ILE A 228 -13.92 0.90 -5.13
CA ILE A 228 -12.73 1.70 -5.43
C ILE A 228 -13.13 2.92 -6.27
N ALA A 229 -13.93 2.72 -7.31
CA ALA A 229 -14.44 3.79 -8.17
C ALA A 229 -15.26 4.82 -7.35
N ASP A 230 -16.13 4.35 -6.46
CA ASP A 230 -16.93 5.22 -5.56
C ASP A 230 -16.05 6.06 -4.63
N ARG A 231 -14.99 5.47 -4.06
CA ARG A 231 -14.07 6.20 -3.18
C ARG A 231 -13.26 7.24 -3.94
N LEU A 232 -12.80 6.94 -5.15
CA LEU A 232 -12.08 7.88 -6.01
C LEU A 232 -12.96 9.07 -6.43
N LYS A 233 -14.22 8.80 -6.78
CA LYS A 233 -15.22 9.85 -7.06
C LYS A 233 -15.44 10.75 -5.84
N LYS A 234 -15.57 10.18 -4.64
CA LYS A 234 -15.78 10.95 -3.40
C LYS A 234 -14.55 11.74 -2.93
N ALA A 235 -13.34 11.25 -3.19
CA ALA A 235 -12.11 11.99 -2.90
C ALA A 235 -11.91 13.17 -3.87
N SER A 236 -12.55 13.13 -5.05
CA SER A 236 -12.53 14.16 -6.08
C SER A 236 -13.66 15.17 -5.90
N VAL A 237 -13.85 15.70 -4.67
CA VAL A 237 -14.80 16.81 -4.47
C VAL A 237 -14.24 18.05 -5.15
N GLU A 238 -14.74 18.31 -6.36
CA GLU A 238 -14.68 19.63 -7.00
C GLU A 238 -15.36 20.68 -6.11
N PRO A 239 -14.88 21.93 -6.08
CA PRO A 239 -15.55 23.00 -5.35
C PRO A 239 -16.99 23.15 -5.88
N VAL A 240 -17.94 23.13 -4.95
CA VAL A 240 -19.37 23.31 -5.23
C VAL A 240 -19.58 24.60 -6.03
N ALA A 241 -19.84 24.47 -7.33
CA ALA A 241 -20.32 25.57 -8.14
C ALA A 241 -21.77 25.88 -7.75
N MET A 242 -22.03 27.15 -7.42
CA MET A 242 -23.38 27.67 -7.17
C MET A 242 -24.31 27.38 -8.36
N PRO A 243 -25.60 27.08 -8.12
CA PRO A 243 -26.55 26.84 -9.20
C PRO A 243 -27.04 28.16 -9.80
N GLU A 244 -26.81 28.36 -11.10
CA GLU A 244 -27.55 29.34 -11.90
C GLU A 244 -28.79 28.71 -12.57
N PRO A 245 -29.85 29.50 -12.85
CA PRO A 245 -31.22 29.03 -12.90
C PRO A 245 -31.63 28.44 -14.26
N LYS A 246 -32.49 27.41 -14.21
CA LYS A 246 -33.21 26.82 -15.35
C LYS A 246 -34.36 27.72 -15.86
N PRO A 247 -34.68 27.62 -17.15
CA PRO A 247 -36.08 27.55 -17.61
C PRO A 247 -36.29 26.39 -18.64
N PRO A 248 -37.52 26.04 -19.09
CA PRO A 248 -38.18 24.79 -18.70
C PRO A 248 -38.49 23.80 -19.85
N ASP A 249 -38.79 22.57 -19.42
CA ASP A 249 -39.57 21.45 -19.99
C ASP A 249 -39.48 21.03 -21.47
N GLY A 250 -39.20 19.73 -21.62
CA GLY A 250 -39.52 18.88 -22.77
C GLY A 250 -39.21 17.42 -22.43
N VAL A 251 -40.24 16.62 -22.16
CA VAL A 251 -40.15 15.18 -21.82
C VAL A 251 -40.03 14.35 -23.11
N GLU A 252 -39.04 13.46 -23.21
CA GLU A 252 -39.18 12.00 -23.48
C GLU A 252 -37.81 11.30 -23.69
N PRO A 253 -37.73 9.95 -23.54
CA PRO A 253 -36.60 9.28 -22.89
C PRO A 253 -35.63 8.61 -23.87
N THR A 254 -34.32 8.63 -23.60
CA THR A 254 -33.38 7.71 -24.24
C THR A 254 -32.14 7.44 -23.38
N ILE A 255 -31.98 6.16 -23.04
CA ILE A 255 -30.78 5.32 -23.00
C ILE A 255 -29.45 6.02 -22.65
N ASP A 256 -28.91 5.63 -21.50
CA ASP A 256 -27.62 6.03 -20.94
C ASP A 256 -26.49 5.93 -21.98
N ASP A 257 -25.90 7.09 -22.30
CA ASP A 257 -24.91 7.30 -23.36
C ASP A 257 -23.65 7.93 -22.74
N THR A 258 -23.30 7.49 -21.53
CA THR A 258 -22.12 7.96 -20.80
C THR A 258 -20.85 7.36 -21.41
N VAL A 259 -20.03 8.24 -21.98
CA VAL A 259 -18.63 7.96 -22.35
C VAL A 259 -17.88 7.62 -21.05
N ILE A 260 -17.38 6.38 -20.95
CA ILE A 260 -16.63 5.90 -19.78
C ILE A 260 -15.15 5.95 -20.12
N THR A 261 -14.41 6.79 -19.42
CA THR A 261 -12.95 6.83 -19.53
C THR A 261 -12.34 5.56 -18.95
N THR A 262 -11.65 4.81 -19.79
CA THR A 262 -11.04 3.53 -19.45
C THR A 262 -9.69 3.70 -18.74
N ALA A 263 -9.26 2.66 -18.01
CA ALA A 263 -7.94 2.65 -17.37
C ALA A 263 -6.80 2.78 -18.40
N GLU A 264 -6.98 2.20 -19.59
CA GLU A 264 -6.01 2.23 -20.68
C GLU A 264 -5.83 3.65 -21.25
N GLU A 265 -6.92 4.42 -21.34
CA GLU A 265 -6.88 5.83 -21.74
C GLU A 265 -6.17 6.71 -20.70
N LEU A 266 -6.39 6.44 -19.40
CA LEU A 266 -5.67 7.13 -18.33
C LEU A 266 -4.18 6.77 -18.30
N GLU A 267 -3.82 5.52 -18.57
CA GLU A 267 -2.42 5.10 -18.67
C GLU A 267 -1.73 5.78 -19.85
N GLY A 268 -2.37 5.79 -21.03
CA GLY A 268 -1.90 6.55 -22.19
C GLY A 268 -1.76 8.05 -21.91
N PHE A 269 -2.70 8.64 -21.17
CA PHE A 269 -2.60 10.03 -20.70
C PHE A 269 -1.36 10.27 -19.83
N TYR A 270 -1.10 9.40 -18.85
CA TYR A 270 0.05 9.56 -17.95
C TYR A 270 1.39 9.36 -18.66
N ILE A 271 1.45 8.52 -19.69
CA ILE A 271 2.63 8.38 -20.57
C ILE A 271 2.86 9.70 -21.31
N VAL A 272 1.85 10.25 -21.99
CA VAL A 272 1.96 11.54 -22.68
C VAL A 272 2.34 12.65 -21.71
N LYS A 273 1.71 12.69 -20.53
CA LYS A 273 2.02 13.67 -19.48
C LYS A 273 3.49 13.56 -19.03
N SER A 274 3.99 12.34 -18.83
CA SER A 274 5.38 12.09 -18.45
C SER A 274 6.37 12.54 -19.52
N ILE A 275 6.08 12.28 -20.80
CA ILE A 275 6.89 12.73 -21.95
C ILE A 275 7.02 14.27 -21.99
N LEU A 276 5.94 14.97 -21.63
CA LEU A 276 5.89 16.44 -21.67
C LEU A 276 6.52 17.13 -20.44
N ARG A 277 7.00 16.36 -19.44
CA ARG A 277 7.75 16.94 -18.32
C ARG A 277 8.99 17.66 -18.84
N GLY A 278 9.12 18.93 -18.49
CA GLY A 278 10.23 19.79 -18.92
C GLY A 278 9.97 20.55 -20.22
N THR A 279 8.84 20.33 -20.89
CA THR A 279 8.41 21.14 -22.05
C THR A 279 7.32 22.13 -21.68
N VAL A 280 6.31 21.70 -20.92
CA VAL A 280 5.22 22.56 -20.42
C VAL A 280 4.93 22.23 -18.96
N GLU A 281 4.33 23.17 -18.23
CA GLU A 281 3.85 22.88 -16.88
C GLU A 281 2.80 21.77 -16.89
N ILE A 282 3.02 20.75 -16.07
CA ILE A 282 2.26 19.50 -16.11
C ILE A 282 0.77 19.68 -15.78
N ASN A 283 0.44 20.73 -15.02
CA ASN A 283 -0.94 21.07 -14.63
C ASN A 283 -1.75 21.63 -15.80
N ARG A 284 -1.08 22.09 -16.86
CA ARG A 284 -1.72 22.58 -18.09
C ARG A 284 -2.11 21.45 -19.03
N VAL A 285 -1.52 20.26 -18.89
CA VAL A 285 -1.85 19.09 -19.71
C VAL A 285 -3.07 18.39 -19.11
N GLN A 286 -4.18 18.46 -19.84
CA GLN A 286 -5.47 17.89 -19.46
C GLN A 286 -5.94 16.89 -20.51
N HIS A 287 -6.87 16.02 -20.17
CA HIS A 287 -7.50 15.12 -21.12
C HIS A 287 -8.98 15.44 -21.28
N ARG A 288 -9.54 15.01 -22.41
CA ARG A 288 -10.95 15.03 -22.68
C ARG A 288 -11.32 13.75 -23.39
N ASP A 289 -12.22 13.00 -22.77
CA ASP A 289 -12.73 11.78 -23.33
C ASP A 289 -13.85 12.07 -24.34
N THR A 290 -13.88 11.31 -25.43
CA THR A 290 -14.90 11.38 -26.48
C THR A 290 -15.24 9.97 -26.94
N LYS A 291 -16.44 9.78 -27.51
CA LYS A 291 -16.90 8.46 -28.00
C LYS A 291 -15.93 7.78 -28.96
N THR A 292 -15.11 8.55 -29.69
CA THR A 292 -14.27 8.00 -30.77
C THR A 292 -12.80 8.02 -30.44
N TYR A 293 -12.33 8.89 -29.55
CA TYR A 293 -10.94 9.00 -29.16
C TYR A 293 -10.79 9.68 -27.81
N PHE A 294 -9.65 9.44 -27.18
CA PHE A 294 -9.24 10.12 -25.98
C PHE A 294 -8.28 11.27 -26.34
N GLY A 295 -8.70 12.51 -26.10
CA GLY A 295 -7.96 13.71 -26.48
C GLY A 295 -7.07 14.23 -25.36
N VAL A 296 -5.81 14.53 -25.65
CA VAL A 296 -4.89 15.19 -24.73
C VAL A 296 -4.67 16.63 -25.19
N ASN A 297 -5.04 17.59 -24.33
CA ASN A 297 -5.13 19.02 -24.66
C ASN A 297 -4.30 19.87 -23.68
N LEU A 298 -3.76 20.98 -24.19
CA LEU A 298 -3.16 22.01 -23.37
C LEU A 298 -4.22 23.02 -22.90
N ASP A 299 -4.15 23.43 -21.64
CA ASP A 299 -5.05 24.38 -20.98
C ASP A 299 -6.54 23.95 -21.04
N GLY A 300 -6.82 22.67 -21.24
CA GLY A 300 -8.17 22.12 -21.42
C GLY A 300 -8.87 22.54 -22.73
N ARG A 301 -8.17 23.22 -23.64
CA ARG A 301 -8.77 23.79 -24.86
C ARG A 301 -8.68 22.83 -26.04
N VAL A 302 -9.81 22.59 -26.70
CA VAL A 302 -9.88 21.72 -27.91
C VAL A 302 -9.09 22.31 -29.08
N THR A 303 -8.90 23.62 -29.13
CA THR A 303 -8.04 24.28 -30.12
C THR A 303 -6.55 24.10 -29.83
N LYS A 304 -6.19 23.56 -28.66
CA LYS A 304 -4.83 23.26 -28.25
C LYS A 304 -4.63 21.76 -28.01
N THR A 305 -5.08 20.93 -28.95
CA THR A 305 -4.86 19.48 -28.88
C THR A 305 -3.39 19.13 -29.16
N ILE A 306 -2.81 18.37 -28.24
CA ILE A 306 -1.44 17.83 -28.31
C ILE A 306 -1.45 16.51 -29.08
N CYS A 307 -2.34 15.59 -28.72
CA CYS A 307 -2.55 14.34 -29.44
C CYS A 307 -3.94 13.76 -29.18
N ARG A 308 -4.28 12.72 -29.95
CA ARG A 308 -5.48 11.88 -29.74
C ARG A 308 -5.08 10.41 -29.69
N LEU A 309 -5.74 9.64 -28.84
CA LEU A 309 -5.52 8.21 -28.67
C LEU A 309 -6.79 7.44 -29.04
N TRP A 310 -6.68 6.44 -29.90
CA TRP A 310 -7.76 5.48 -30.19
C TRP A 310 -7.37 4.14 -29.61
N LEU A 311 -7.89 3.82 -28.43
CA LEU A 311 -7.49 2.63 -27.66
C LEU A 311 -8.58 1.56 -27.60
N ASN A 312 -9.83 1.93 -27.88
CA ASN A 312 -11.02 1.08 -27.75
C ASN A 312 -11.24 0.09 -28.93
N SER A 313 -10.28 -0.04 -29.86
CA SER A 313 -10.33 -0.97 -31.00
C SER A 313 -9.16 -1.96 -30.99
N SER A 314 -9.34 -3.11 -31.65
CA SER A 314 -8.32 -4.17 -31.74
C SER A 314 -6.98 -3.66 -32.28
N GLN A 315 -7.01 -2.77 -33.27
CA GLN A 315 -5.87 -1.96 -33.69
C GLN A 315 -5.92 -0.60 -33.00
N LYS A 316 -4.85 -0.23 -32.31
CA LYS A 316 -4.74 1.05 -31.60
C LYS A 316 -4.04 2.09 -32.46
N TYR A 317 -4.30 3.37 -32.19
CA TYR A 317 -3.69 4.48 -32.93
C TYR A 317 -3.35 5.68 -32.04
N ILE A 318 -2.32 6.43 -32.44
CA ILE A 318 -2.02 7.77 -31.96
C ILE A 318 -2.17 8.78 -33.09
N GLY A 319 -2.72 9.95 -32.77
CA GLY A 319 -2.87 11.08 -33.66
C GLY A 319 -1.90 12.17 -33.24
N THR A 320 -0.88 12.41 -34.05
CA THR A 320 0.05 13.53 -33.89
C THR A 320 -0.31 14.65 -34.88
N PHE A 321 0.28 15.83 -34.73
CA PHE A 321 0.01 16.97 -35.62
C PHE A 321 1.32 17.45 -36.25
N ASP A 322 1.30 17.72 -37.55
CA ASP A 322 2.41 18.34 -38.25
C ASP A 322 2.48 19.86 -38.00
N GLU A 323 3.47 20.53 -38.60
CA GLU A 323 3.71 21.97 -38.46
C GLU A 323 2.55 22.82 -38.99
N GLU A 324 1.77 22.31 -39.94
CA GLU A 324 0.57 22.95 -40.50
C GLU A 324 -0.69 22.69 -39.65
N GLY A 325 -0.56 21.90 -38.58
CA GLY A 325 -1.65 21.52 -37.69
C GLY A 325 -2.56 20.45 -38.25
N LYS A 326 -2.15 19.75 -39.31
CA LYS A 326 -2.86 18.60 -39.87
C LYS A 326 -2.55 17.35 -39.04
N GLU A 327 -3.60 16.57 -38.78
CA GLU A 327 -3.53 15.38 -37.97
C GLU A 327 -3.02 14.16 -38.76
N LEU A 328 -2.04 13.47 -38.20
CA LEU A 328 -1.45 12.24 -38.71
C LEU A 328 -1.80 11.09 -37.76
N LYS A 329 -2.72 10.23 -38.20
CA LYS A 329 -3.14 9.04 -37.45
C LYS A 329 -2.24 7.84 -37.78
N GLN A 330 -1.53 7.32 -36.79
CA GLN A 330 -0.51 6.28 -36.95
C GLN A 330 -0.84 5.07 -36.07
N PRO A 331 -0.68 3.83 -36.57
CA PRO A 331 -0.99 2.63 -35.79
C PRO A 331 0.05 2.43 -34.68
N ILE A 332 -0.42 1.93 -33.53
CA ILE A 332 0.41 1.47 -32.40
C ILE A 332 -0.04 0.07 -31.99
N SER A 333 0.90 -0.75 -31.54
CA SER A 333 0.67 -2.12 -31.06
C SER A 333 0.35 -2.14 -29.57
N GLY A 334 0.87 -1.15 -28.81
CA GLY A 334 0.62 -0.99 -27.38
C GLY A 334 0.94 0.43 -26.89
N LEU A 335 0.73 0.69 -25.60
CA LEU A 335 0.95 2.03 -25.02
C LEU A 335 2.44 2.43 -25.00
N ASP A 336 3.37 1.47 -24.95
CA ASP A 336 4.81 1.75 -25.00
C ASP A 336 5.25 2.42 -26.31
N ASP A 337 4.53 2.17 -27.41
CA ASP A 337 4.85 2.80 -28.71
C ASP A 337 4.63 4.33 -28.68
N ILE A 338 3.90 4.86 -27.69
CA ILE A 338 3.71 6.31 -27.51
C ILE A 338 5.08 7.01 -27.31
N TYR A 339 6.06 6.36 -26.68
CA TYR A 339 7.41 6.92 -26.48
C TYR A 339 8.14 7.20 -27.81
N SER A 340 7.84 6.45 -28.87
CA SER A 340 8.40 6.70 -30.20
C SER A 340 7.95 8.03 -30.83
N TYR A 341 6.90 8.65 -30.28
CA TYR A 341 6.37 9.94 -30.73
C TYR A 341 6.74 11.11 -29.81
N ALA A 342 7.66 10.89 -28.86
CA ALA A 342 7.98 11.86 -27.82
C ALA A 342 8.37 13.24 -28.36
N GLU A 343 9.22 13.31 -29.37
CA GLU A 343 9.67 14.59 -29.94
C GLU A 343 8.56 15.34 -30.67
N ALA A 344 7.67 14.63 -31.37
CA ALA A 344 6.50 15.23 -32.01
C ALA A 344 5.53 15.83 -30.96
N LEU A 345 5.29 15.10 -29.87
CA LEU A 345 4.44 15.57 -28.76
C LEU A 345 5.01 16.81 -28.08
N LYS A 346 6.32 16.82 -27.78
CA LYS A 346 7.01 17.97 -27.18
C LYS A 346 6.98 19.18 -28.11
N SER A 347 7.32 19.01 -29.38
CA SER A 347 7.29 20.09 -30.38
C SER A 347 5.89 20.71 -30.48
N ARG A 348 4.85 19.88 -30.57
CA ARG A 348 3.46 20.35 -30.59
C ARG A 348 3.08 21.11 -29.32
N ALA A 349 3.43 20.61 -28.14
CA ALA A 349 3.12 21.28 -26.87
C ALA A 349 3.86 22.62 -26.71
N ALA A 350 5.11 22.71 -27.15
CA ALA A 350 5.89 23.96 -27.17
C ALA A 350 5.24 25.01 -28.09
N ASN A 351 4.83 24.60 -29.30
CA ASN A 351 4.15 25.49 -30.25
C ASN A 351 2.80 26.00 -29.71
N LEU A 352 2.05 25.17 -28.98
CA LEU A 352 0.74 25.54 -28.40
C LEU A 352 0.82 26.37 -27.11
N SER A 353 1.94 26.30 -26.39
CA SER A 353 2.17 27.09 -25.17
C SER A 353 2.58 28.52 -25.48
N GLY A 354 3.06 28.80 -26.70
CA GLY A 354 3.56 30.11 -27.11
C GLY A 354 5.04 30.31 -26.79
N ASP A 355 5.72 29.28 -26.29
CA ASP A 355 7.13 29.30 -25.89
C ASP A 355 8.09 28.96 -27.04
N ALA A 356 7.61 28.99 -28.29
CA ALA A 356 8.47 28.90 -29.47
C ALA A 356 9.17 30.25 -29.72
N ARG A 357 10.28 30.48 -29.02
CA ARG A 357 11.40 31.31 -29.48
C ARG A 357 12.73 30.72 -29.06
#